data_AF-A0A917CR12-F1
#
_entry.id   AF-A0A917CR12-F1
#
_cell.length_a   1.000
_cell.length_b   1.000
_cell.length_c   1.000
_cell.angle_alpha   90.00
_cell.angle_beta   90.00
_cell.angle_gamma   90.00
#
_symmetry.space_group_name_H-M   'P 1'
#
loop_
_entity.id
_entity.type
_entity.pdbx_description
1 polymer ?
#
loop_
_entity_poly.entity_id
_entity_poly.type
_entity_poly.pdbx_seq_one_letter_code
_entity_poly.pdbx_strand_id
1 'polypeptide(L)'
;MKKIRLLHNEEQQELGLICLSGELMEAVAFTACSMEVGDVVTCHIDERYYECRLIRVTGEHLFFFVPSTQFIEEDTACLPSKIKSQMSGTLISKDTIIAAEVVDLSSQGIGFISSRHELQIAQTYFILLEFNANSLFFQIIIMNRNDETGRYGALIDYIEPAERKKFNQLIFQALLTP
;
A
#
# COMPACT_ATOMS: atom_id res chain seq x y z
N MET A 1 -2.08 -2.63 -11.09
CA MET A 1 -1.07 -1.57 -10.89
C MET A 1 -0.14 -1.52 -12.10
N LYS A 2 0.34 -0.34 -12.49
CA LYS A 2 1.19 -0.16 -13.67
C LYS A 2 2.67 -0.35 -13.29
N LYS A 3 3.38 -1.23 -14.00
CA LYS A 3 4.84 -1.36 -13.86
C LYS A 3 5.51 -0.17 -14.53
N ILE A 4 6.54 0.36 -13.90
CA ILE A 4 7.41 1.37 -14.52
C ILE A 4 8.82 0.82 -14.57
N ARG A 5 9.54 1.14 -15.65
CA ARG A 5 10.96 0.80 -15.74
C ARG A 5 11.76 2.06 -15.46
N LEU A 6 12.63 1.98 -14.47
CA LEU A 6 13.67 2.96 -14.26
C LEU A 6 14.88 2.61 -15.09
N LEU A 7 15.45 3.63 -15.71
CA LEU A 7 16.78 3.63 -16.30
C LEU A 7 17.65 4.58 -15.47
N HIS A 8 18.67 4.03 -14.81
CA HIS A 8 19.63 4.78 -14.01
C HIS A 8 21.03 4.18 -14.26
N ASN A 9 21.99 4.99 -14.72
CA ASN A 9 23.37 4.55 -14.96
C ASN A 9 23.50 3.23 -15.76
N GLU A 10 22.75 3.10 -16.85
CA GLU A 10 22.68 1.90 -17.71
C GLU A 10 22.03 0.65 -17.06
N GLU A 11 21.67 0.73 -15.78
CA GLU A 11 20.91 -0.30 -15.07
C GLU A 11 19.40 -0.08 -15.27
N GLN A 12 18.70 -1.18 -15.53
CA GLN A 12 17.24 -1.21 -15.61
C GLN A 12 16.66 -1.82 -14.36
N GLN A 13 15.74 -1.10 -13.70
CA GLN A 13 15.03 -1.60 -12.54
C GLN A 13 13.52 -1.49 -12.76
N GLU A 14 12.77 -2.56 -12.47
CA GLU A 14 11.32 -2.49 -12.44
C GLU A 14 10.85 -1.97 -11.08
N LEU A 15 9.98 -0.97 -11.09
CA LEU A 15 9.26 -0.48 -9.91
C LEU A 15 7.75 -0.62 -10.08
N GLY A 16 7.05 -0.63 -8.95
CA GLY A 16 5.61 -0.48 -8.93
C GLY A 16 5.22 0.99 -8.82
N LEU A 17 4.48 1.52 -9.79
CA LEU A 17 3.92 2.88 -9.69
C LEU A 17 2.76 2.87 -8.69
N ILE A 18 2.90 3.63 -7.60
CA ILE A 18 1.87 3.80 -6.58
C ILE A 18 0.93 4.95 -6.96
N CYS A 19 1.52 6.08 -7.33
CA CYS A 19 0.79 7.31 -7.63
C CYS A 19 1.60 8.17 -8.60
N LEU A 20 0.91 8.84 -9.50
CA LEU A 20 1.43 9.97 -10.26
C LEU A 20 0.38 11.07 -10.20
N SER A 21 0.66 12.15 -9.46
CA SER A 21 -0.26 13.27 -9.26
C SER A 21 0.50 14.58 -9.39
N GLY A 22 0.14 15.36 -10.41
CA GLY A 22 0.87 16.57 -10.77
C GLY A 22 2.35 16.25 -11.03
N GLU A 23 3.24 16.89 -10.27
CA GLU A 23 4.69 16.74 -10.39
C GLU A 23 5.28 15.69 -9.43
N LEU A 24 4.43 15.00 -8.66
CA LEU A 24 4.86 13.99 -7.71
C LEU A 24 4.54 12.59 -8.22
N MET A 25 5.57 11.75 -8.27
CA MET A 25 5.44 10.33 -8.51
C MET A 25 5.90 9.55 -7.29
N GLU A 26 5.08 8.61 -6.84
CA GLU A 26 5.46 7.63 -5.84
C GLU A 26 5.57 6.26 -6.51
N ALA A 27 6.69 5.59 -6.28
CA ALA A 27 6.91 4.23 -6.71
C ALA A 27 7.58 3.40 -5.61
N VAL A 28 7.46 2.07 -5.72
CA VAL A 28 8.06 1.13 -4.76
C VAL A 28 9.09 0.24 -5.45
N ALA A 29 10.27 0.12 -4.83
CA ALA A 29 11.34 -0.77 -5.27
C ALA A 29 11.17 -2.17 -4.69
N PHE A 30 11.20 -3.17 -5.55
CA PHE A 30 11.09 -4.59 -5.15
C PHE A 30 12.42 -5.21 -4.72
N THR A 31 13.52 -4.54 -5.07
CA THR A 31 14.89 -4.92 -4.74
C THR A 31 15.59 -3.73 -4.11
N ALA A 32 16.68 -3.99 -3.38
CA ALA A 32 17.53 -2.92 -2.87
C ALA A 32 17.92 -2.00 -4.02
N CYS A 33 17.68 -0.70 -3.83
CA CYS A 33 17.96 0.33 -4.80
C CYS A 33 19.18 1.12 -4.33
N SER A 34 20.16 1.30 -5.20
CA SER A 34 21.38 2.07 -4.95
C SER A 34 21.21 3.58 -5.14
N MET A 35 20.01 4.03 -5.53
CA MET A 35 19.75 5.43 -5.83
C MET A 35 19.78 6.31 -4.58
N GLU A 36 20.31 7.52 -4.74
CA GLU A 36 20.41 8.54 -3.72
C GLU A 36 19.48 9.73 -4.02
N VAL A 37 19.05 10.43 -2.97
CA VAL A 37 18.24 11.66 -3.14
C VAL A 37 19.04 12.67 -3.95
N GLY A 38 18.46 13.16 -5.04
CA GLY A 38 19.09 14.04 -6.01
C GLY A 38 19.33 13.37 -7.36
N ASP A 39 19.34 12.04 -7.42
CA ASP A 39 19.55 11.30 -8.66
C ASP A 39 18.48 11.62 -9.70
N VAL A 40 18.93 11.79 -10.94
CA VAL A 40 18.06 11.96 -12.11
C VAL A 40 17.97 10.63 -12.82
N VAL A 41 16.75 10.18 -13.06
CA VAL A 41 16.43 8.89 -13.67
C VAL A 41 15.45 9.06 -14.81
N THR A 42 15.47 8.14 -15.77
CA THR A 42 14.43 8.10 -16.80
C THR A 42 13.42 7.01 -16.45
N CYS A 43 12.18 7.39 -16.21
CA CYS A 43 11.07 6.49 -15.94
C CYS A 43 10.30 6.21 -17.23
N HIS A 44 10.19 4.95 -17.60
CA HIS A 44 9.34 4.50 -18.69
C HIS A 44 8.00 3.98 -18.16
N ILE A 45 6.91 4.64 -18.55
CA ILE A 45 5.56 4.45 -18.00
C ILE A 45 4.61 4.33 -19.20
N ASP A 46 4.06 3.13 -19.44
CA ASP A 46 3.45 2.70 -20.72
C ASP A 46 4.41 2.83 -21.90
N GLU A 47 4.29 3.91 -22.68
CA GLU A 47 5.05 4.21 -23.90
C GLU A 47 5.72 5.60 -23.83
N ARG A 48 5.74 6.21 -22.64
CA ARG A 48 6.30 7.54 -22.41
C ARG A 48 7.50 7.46 -21.48
N TYR A 49 8.47 8.32 -21.75
CA TYR A 49 9.67 8.49 -20.94
C TYR A 49 9.59 9.81 -20.18
N TYR A 50 9.82 9.75 -18.88
CA TYR A 50 9.81 10.88 -17.98
C TYR A 50 11.19 10.98 -17.33
N GLU A 51 11.91 12.06 -17.56
CA GLU A 51 13.06 12.38 -16.73
C GLU A 51 12.55 12.82 -15.36
N CYS A 52 12.95 12.13 -14.30
CA CYS A 52 12.45 12.33 -12.96
C CYS A 52 13.64 12.50 -12.00
N ARG A 53 13.47 13.31 -10.95
CA ARG A 53 14.47 13.46 -9.90
C ARG A 53 14.00 12.78 -8.63
N LEU A 54 14.80 11.88 -8.05
CA LEU A 54 14.51 11.28 -6.77
C LEU A 54 14.62 12.35 -5.67
N ILE A 55 13.51 12.69 -5.03
CA ILE A 55 13.44 13.74 -4.00
C ILE A 55 13.39 13.18 -2.58
N ARG A 56 12.99 11.92 -2.42
CA ARG A 56 12.93 11.26 -1.11
C ARG A 56 12.95 9.74 -1.25
N VAL A 57 13.58 9.08 -0.29
CA VAL A 57 13.53 7.63 -0.09
C VAL A 57 12.98 7.34 1.31
N THR A 58 12.07 6.39 1.45
CA THR A 58 11.55 5.95 2.76
C THR A 58 11.31 4.45 2.74
N GLY A 59 12.29 3.69 3.23
CA GLY A 59 12.30 2.24 3.07
C GLY A 59 12.38 1.86 1.59
N GLU A 60 11.38 1.13 1.09
CA GLU A 60 11.27 0.74 -0.32
C GLU A 60 10.51 1.77 -1.17
N HIS A 61 9.98 2.84 -0.57
CA HIS A 61 9.25 3.89 -1.27
C HIS A 61 10.22 4.95 -1.81
N LEU A 62 10.03 5.27 -3.08
CA LEU A 62 10.80 6.22 -3.86
C LEU A 62 9.84 7.31 -4.34
N PHE A 63 10.16 8.56 -3.99
CA PHE A 63 9.37 9.72 -4.38
C PHE A 63 10.17 10.51 -5.38
N PHE A 64 9.61 10.70 -6.57
CA PHE A 64 10.23 11.44 -7.64
C PHE A 64 9.47 12.73 -7.93
N PHE A 65 10.23 13.78 -8.19
CA PHE A 65 9.73 14.95 -8.90
C PHE A 65 9.76 14.68 -10.39
N VAL A 66 8.62 14.88 -11.06
CA VAL A 66 8.45 14.75 -12.50
C VAL A 66 8.30 16.17 -13.06
N PRO A 67 9.31 16.74 -13.74
CA PRO A 67 9.25 18.08 -14.31
C PRO A 67 8.06 18.20 -15.25
N SER A 68 7.16 19.13 -14.94
CA SER A 68 5.96 19.38 -15.72
C SER A 68 6.31 19.99 -17.08
N THR A 69 6.51 19.14 -18.08
CA THR A 69 6.40 19.58 -19.47
C THR A 69 5.51 18.61 -20.24
N GLN A 70 4.23 18.99 -20.24
CA GLN A 70 3.15 18.50 -21.11
C GLN A 70 2.56 17.12 -20.73
N PHE A 71 1.25 17.11 -20.46
CA PHE A 71 0.36 15.92 -20.47
C PHE A 71 0.28 14.99 -19.25
N ILE A 72 0.03 15.54 -18.06
CA ILE A 72 -0.60 14.76 -16.97
C ILE A 72 -1.99 15.36 -16.70
N GLU A 73 -2.88 15.29 -17.70
CA GLU A 73 -4.33 15.50 -17.49
C GLU A 73 -5.04 14.18 -17.15
N GLU A 74 -4.33 13.06 -17.19
CA GLU A 74 -4.84 11.77 -16.72
C GLU A 74 -4.26 11.54 -15.33
N ASP A 75 -5.13 11.54 -14.31
CA ASP A 75 -4.88 10.91 -13.01
C ASP A 75 -4.49 9.45 -13.25
N THR A 76 -3.22 9.24 -13.58
CA THR A 76 -2.74 7.96 -14.08
C THR A 76 -2.55 7.06 -12.87
N ALA A 77 -3.59 6.27 -12.60
CA ALA A 77 -3.63 5.17 -11.65
C ALA A 77 -2.94 5.48 -10.31
N CYS A 78 -3.53 6.38 -9.53
CA CYS A 78 -3.44 6.22 -8.07
C CYS A 78 -3.88 4.79 -7.75
N LEU A 79 -3.12 4.06 -6.91
CA LEU A 79 -3.66 2.84 -6.31
C LEU A 79 -5.09 3.13 -5.84
N PRO A 80 -6.07 2.27 -6.17
CA PRO A 80 -7.39 2.45 -5.59
C PRO A 80 -7.18 2.56 -4.09
N SER A 81 -7.80 3.57 -3.46
CA SER A 81 -7.64 3.83 -2.03
C SER A 81 -7.92 2.59 -1.16
N LYS A 82 -8.59 1.59 -1.75
CA LYS A 82 -8.94 0.30 -1.18
C LYS A 82 -8.80 -0.79 -2.25
N ILE A 83 -7.95 -1.77 -1.98
CA ILE A 83 -7.74 -2.98 -2.80
C ILE A 83 -8.67 -4.04 -2.26
N LYS A 84 -9.60 -4.53 -3.08
CA LYS A 84 -10.49 -5.61 -2.67
C LYS A 84 -9.67 -6.84 -2.34
N SER A 85 -10.01 -7.46 -1.22
CA SER A 85 -9.37 -8.69 -0.77
C SER A 85 -10.40 -9.54 -0.05
N GLN A 86 -10.20 -10.85 0.02
CA GLN A 86 -10.95 -11.72 0.91
C GLN A 86 -9.92 -12.53 1.69
N MET A 87 -9.66 -12.09 2.91
CA MET A 87 -8.70 -12.76 3.80
C MET A 87 -9.30 -12.98 5.16
N SER A 88 -8.96 -14.12 5.75
CA SER A 88 -9.26 -14.39 7.14
C SER A 88 -8.37 -13.53 8.03
N GLY A 89 -9.01 -12.88 9.00
CA GLY A 89 -8.36 -12.10 10.04
C GLY A 89 -8.88 -12.50 11.42
N THR A 90 -8.04 -12.34 12.42
CA THR A 90 -8.42 -12.49 13.83
C THR A 90 -8.08 -11.21 14.57
N LEU A 91 -9.10 -10.54 15.11
CA LEU A 91 -8.94 -9.40 15.99
C LEU A 91 -8.72 -9.88 17.42
N ILE A 92 -7.73 -9.29 18.09
CA ILE A 92 -7.31 -9.64 19.44
C ILE A 92 -7.33 -8.37 20.28
N SER A 93 -8.12 -8.41 21.35
CA SER A 93 -8.08 -7.45 22.45
C SER A 93 -7.62 -8.19 23.72
N LYS A 94 -7.49 -7.49 24.86
CA LYS A 94 -7.12 -8.14 26.13
C LYS A 94 -8.09 -9.25 26.55
N ASP A 95 -9.37 -9.06 26.25
CA ASP A 95 -10.43 -9.91 26.80
C ASP A 95 -11.16 -10.74 25.72
N THR A 96 -10.87 -10.49 24.44
CA THR A 96 -11.64 -11.08 23.35
C THR A 96 -10.79 -11.43 22.14
N ILE A 97 -11.10 -12.57 21.54
CA ILE A 97 -10.64 -12.98 20.21
C ILE A 97 -11.85 -13.02 19.30
N ILE A 98 -11.79 -12.34 18.15
CA ILE A 98 -12.93 -12.12 17.27
C ILE A 98 -12.51 -12.42 15.84
N ALA A 99 -13.22 -13.34 15.18
CA ALA A 99 -13.02 -13.61 13.76
C ALA A 99 -13.49 -12.42 12.92
N ALA A 100 -12.69 -12.06 11.92
CA ALA A 100 -12.95 -11.01 10.95
C ALA A 100 -12.62 -11.48 9.53
N GLU A 101 -13.35 -11.00 8.54
CA GLU A 101 -13.04 -11.15 7.13
C GLU A 101 -12.57 -9.79 6.61
N VAL A 102 -11.31 -9.69 6.19
CA VAL A 102 -10.79 -8.48 5.55
C VAL A 102 -11.30 -8.44 4.13
N VAL A 103 -12.06 -7.39 3.82
CA VAL A 103 -12.71 -7.16 2.53
C VAL A 103 -11.96 -6.16 1.64
N ASP A 104 -11.13 -5.32 2.25
CA ASP A 104 -10.23 -4.43 1.52
C ASP A 104 -9.00 -4.00 2.33
N LEU A 105 -7.93 -3.65 1.62
CA LEU A 105 -6.66 -3.17 2.17
C LEU A 105 -6.22 -1.88 1.52
N SER A 106 -5.43 -1.09 2.23
CA SER A 106 -4.71 0.08 1.73
C SER A 106 -3.37 0.19 2.46
N SER A 107 -2.49 1.07 2.00
CA SER A 107 -1.20 1.30 2.67
C SER A 107 -1.35 1.78 4.12
N GLN A 108 -2.47 2.40 4.46
CA GLN A 108 -2.71 3.03 5.77
C GLN A 108 -3.77 2.33 6.63
N GLY A 109 -4.53 1.40 6.08
CA GLY A 109 -5.72 0.89 6.75
C GLY A 109 -6.35 -0.30 6.07
N ILE A 110 -7.34 -0.87 6.75
CA ILE A 110 -8.04 -2.08 6.34
C ILE A 110 -9.56 -1.90 6.48
N GLY A 111 -10.29 -2.54 5.59
CA GLY A 111 -11.74 -2.74 5.71
C GLY A 111 -12.02 -4.20 6.04
N PHE A 112 -12.88 -4.45 7.03
CA PHE A 112 -13.25 -5.82 7.41
C PHE A 112 -14.69 -5.94 7.87
N ILE A 113 -15.22 -7.16 7.82
CA ILE A 113 -16.50 -7.55 8.40
C ILE A 113 -16.19 -8.42 9.62
N SER A 114 -16.88 -8.19 10.72
CA SER A 114 -16.69 -8.98 11.94
C SER A 114 -17.89 -9.87 12.20
N SER A 115 -17.63 -11.05 12.80
CA SER A 115 -18.68 -11.92 13.33
C SER A 115 -19.41 -11.33 14.54
N ARG A 116 -18.88 -10.25 15.16
CA ARG A 116 -19.52 -9.53 16.26
C ARG A 116 -19.89 -8.10 15.87
N HIS A 117 -21.08 -7.66 16.29
CA HIS A 117 -21.61 -6.33 16.00
C HIS A 117 -21.24 -5.24 17.04
N GLU A 118 -20.31 -5.50 17.95
CA GLU A 118 -20.04 -4.60 19.09
C GLU A 118 -18.55 -4.26 19.24
N LEU A 119 -17.88 -3.98 18.12
CA LEU A 119 -16.53 -3.40 18.19
C LEU A 119 -16.64 -1.90 18.44
N GLN A 120 -15.80 -1.37 19.34
CA GLN A 120 -15.85 0.06 19.67
C GLN A 120 -15.06 0.88 18.66
N ILE A 121 -15.65 1.98 18.21
CA ILE A 121 -14.95 3.00 17.42
C ILE A 121 -13.90 3.68 18.32
N ALA A 122 -12.78 4.06 17.72
CA ALA A 122 -11.58 4.59 18.34
C ALA A 122 -10.86 3.62 19.29
N GLN A 123 -11.27 2.35 19.34
CA GLN A 123 -10.58 1.33 20.11
C GLN A 123 -9.49 0.65 19.26
N THR A 124 -8.36 0.40 19.93
CA THR A 124 -7.22 -0.31 19.40
C THR A 124 -7.40 -1.83 19.52
N TYR A 125 -7.08 -2.55 18.46
CA TYR A 125 -7.01 -4.00 18.42
C TYR A 125 -5.70 -4.43 17.76
N PHE A 126 -5.21 -5.60 18.15
CA PHE A 126 -4.27 -6.32 17.29
C PHE A 126 -5.06 -7.11 16.26
N ILE A 127 -4.51 -7.22 15.06
CA ILE A 127 -5.04 -8.09 14.01
C ILE A 127 -3.96 -9.06 13.56
N LEU A 128 -4.33 -10.33 13.51
CA LEU A 128 -3.58 -11.39 12.85
C LEU A 128 -4.26 -11.67 11.50
N LEU A 129 -3.59 -11.36 10.40
CA LEU A 129 -4.04 -11.70 9.05
C LEU A 129 -3.35 -12.96 8.57
N GLU A 130 -4.13 -13.86 7.98
CA GLU A 130 -3.62 -15.07 7.34
C GLU A 130 -3.76 -14.93 5.83
N PHE A 131 -2.64 -15.03 5.11
CA PHE A 131 -2.63 -15.00 3.65
C PHE A 131 -1.60 -15.97 3.10
N ASN A 132 -2.08 -16.95 2.33
CA ASN A 132 -1.27 -18.08 1.86
C ASN A 132 -0.55 -18.78 3.04
N ALA A 133 0.76 -18.98 2.95
CA ALA A 133 1.59 -19.57 4.01
C ALA A 133 2.19 -18.51 4.97
N ASN A 134 1.75 -17.26 4.88
CA ASN A 134 2.26 -16.16 5.70
C ASN A 134 1.18 -15.66 6.67
N SER A 135 1.65 -15.17 7.82
CA SER A 135 0.83 -14.41 8.75
C SER A 135 1.41 -12.99 8.92
N LEU A 136 0.51 -12.03 9.12
CA LEU A 136 0.84 -10.65 9.45
C LEU A 136 0.22 -10.28 10.78
N PHE A 137 1.01 -9.66 11.66
CA PHE A 137 0.53 -9.24 12.97
C PHE A 137 0.81 -7.75 13.20
N PHE A 138 -0.25 -6.97 13.42
CA PHE A 138 -0.12 -5.52 13.60
C PHE A 138 -1.30 -4.92 14.37
N GLN A 139 -1.15 -3.66 14.77
CA GLN A 139 -2.11 -2.92 15.55
C GLN A 139 -2.94 -2.01 14.66
N ILE A 140 -4.25 -1.98 14.90
CA ILE A 140 -5.21 -1.15 14.20
C ILE A 140 -6.07 -0.34 15.17
N ILE A 141 -6.59 0.79 14.72
CA ILE A 141 -7.65 1.55 15.40
C ILE A 141 -8.89 1.57 14.51
N ILE A 142 -10.03 1.16 15.07
CA ILE A 142 -11.30 1.22 14.34
C ILE A 142 -11.74 2.67 14.23
N MET A 143 -11.95 3.17 13.03
CA MET A 143 -12.31 4.58 12.79
C MET A 143 -13.79 4.76 12.50
N ASN A 144 -14.42 3.79 11.83
CA ASN A 144 -15.83 3.87 11.49
C ASN A 144 -16.45 2.47 11.32
N ARG A 145 -17.78 2.47 11.32
CA ARG A 145 -18.63 1.33 11.01
C ARG A 145 -19.71 1.80 10.05
N ASN A 146 -20.03 0.97 9.07
CA ASN A 146 -21.21 1.11 8.23
C ASN A 146 -22.25 0.09 8.72
N ASP A 147 -23.38 0.57 9.25
CA ASP A 147 -24.40 -0.27 9.86
C ASP A 147 -25.21 -1.09 8.85
N GLU A 148 -25.34 -0.61 7.61
CA GLU A 148 -26.07 -1.31 6.55
C GLU A 148 -25.31 -2.54 6.05
N THR A 149 -23.98 -2.44 5.96
CA THR A 149 -23.10 -3.49 5.44
C THR A 149 -22.40 -4.30 6.52
N GLY A 150 -22.43 -3.84 7.78
CA GLY A 150 -21.65 -4.42 8.87
C GLY A 150 -20.13 -4.25 8.72
N ARG A 151 -19.67 -3.44 7.76
CA ARG A 151 -18.25 -3.22 7.47
C ARG A 151 -17.64 -2.20 8.43
N TYR A 152 -16.49 -2.53 8.98
CA TYR A 152 -15.64 -1.63 9.75
C TYR A 152 -14.50 -1.10 8.88
N GLY A 153 -14.13 0.15 9.10
CA GLY A 153 -12.90 0.75 8.57
C GLY A 153 -11.93 1.02 9.71
N ALA A 154 -10.69 0.55 9.57
CA ALA A 154 -9.65 0.74 10.57
C ALA A 154 -8.35 1.28 9.95
N LEU A 155 -7.62 2.07 10.73
CA LEU A 155 -6.27 2.54 10.40
C LEU A 155 -5.23 1.65 11.05
N ILE A 156 -4.09 1.47 10.38
CA ILE A 156 -2.92 0.81 10.95
C ILE A 156 -2.25 1.82 11.88
N ASP A 157 -2.33 1.53 13.18
CA ASP A 157 -1.75 2.36 14.22
C ASP A 157 -0.25 2.05 14.40
N TYR A 158 0.09 0.76 14.42
CA TYR A 158 1.46 0.31 14.53
C TYR A 158 1.68 -1.02 13.81
N ILE A 159 2.83 -1.16 13.17
CA ILE A 159 3.29 -2.40 12.55
C ILE A 159 4.81 -2.40 12.55
N GLU A 160 5.40 -3.52 12.94
CA GLU A 160 6.85 -3.66 12.97
C GLU A 160 7.44 -3.56 11.55
N PRO A 161 8.69 -3.07 11.38
CA PRO A 161 9.28 -2.91 10.05
C PRO A 161 9.33 -4.20 9.21
N ALA A 162 9.58 -5.34 9.84
CA ALA A 162 9.59 -6.64 9.17
C ALA A 162 8.19 -7.03 8.66
N GLU A 163 7.17 -6.80 9.48
CA GLU A 163 5.76 -7.02 9.14
C GLU A 163 5.28 -6.01 8.08
N ARG A 164 5.73 -4.75 8.15
CA ARG A 164 5.43 -3.72 7.16
C ARG A 164 5.90 -4.12 5.77
N LYS A 165 7.11 -4.67 5.67
CA LYS A 165 7.63 -5.17 4.39
C LYS A 165 6.72 -6.26 3.81
N LYS A 166 6.34 -7.25 4.63
CA LYS A 166 5.42 -8.32 4.21
C LYS A 166 4.03 -7.78 3.85
N PHE A 167 3.51 -6.80 4.61
CA PHE A 167 2.23 -6.15 4.34
C PHE A 167 2.23 -5.39 3.00
N ASN A 168 3.31 -4.69 2.69
CA ASN A 168 3.48 -4.03 1.39
C ASN A 168 3.55 -5.07 0.26
N GLN A 169 4.23 -6.20 0.46
CA GLN A 169 4.24 -7.32 -0.48
C GLN A 169 2.85 -7.93 -0.67
N LEU A 170 2.05 -8.06 0.40
CA LEU A 170 0.67 -8.52 0.33
C LEU A 170 -0.20 -7.58 -0.50
N ILE A 171 -0.16 -6.27 -0.20
CA ILE A 171 -0.84 -5.23 -0.97
C ILE A 171 -0.50 -5.36 -2.46
N PHE A 172 0.79 -5.55 -2.75
CA PHE A 172 1.25 -5.74 -4.12
C PHE A 172 0.71 -7.02 -4.77
N GLN A 173 0.71 -8.17 -4.08
CA GLN A 173 0.15 -9.41 -4.60
C GLN A 173 -1.36 -9.31 -4.85
N ALA A 174 -2.09 -8.67 -3.94
CA ALA A 174 -3.52 -8.40 -4.10
C ALA A 174 -3.82 -7.49 -5.31
N LEU A 175 -2.89 -6.60 -5.68
CA LEU A 175 -3.00 -5.73 -6.85
C LEU A 175 -2.71 -6.42 -8.19
N LEU A 176 -2.06 -7.58 -8.17
CA LEU A 176 -1.70 -8.36 -9.36
C LEU A 176 -2.68 -9.49 -9.66
N THR A 177 -3.56 -9.82 -8.71
CA THR A 177 -4.52 -10.90 -8.85
C THR A 177 -5.84 -10.33 -9.37
N PRO A 178 -6.35 -10.76 -10.55
CA PRO A 178 -7.53 -10.19 -11.19
C PRO A 178 -8.84 -10.44 -10.43
#